data_AF-A0A0W8INE3-F1
#
_entry.id   AF-A0A0W8INE3-F1
#
_cell.length_a   1.000
_cell.length_b   1.000
_cell.length_c   1.000
_cell.angle_alpha   90.00
_cell.angle_beta   90.00
_cell.angle_gamma   90.00
#
_symmetry.space_group_name_H-M   'P 1'
#
loop_
_entity.id
_entity.type
_entity.pdbx_description
1 polymer ?
#
loop_
_entity_poly.entity_id
_entity_poly.type
_entity_poly.pdbx_seq_one_letter_code
_entity_poly.pdbx_strand_id
1 'polypeptide(L)'
;MITPEILQAVKDLVQTPPPAGVRVDRFEIVDEVAELSLSFRADVLESVLASELAATGGPADWDDPRAPMDEGSPTWAYAGGIAALLHHGYFNQTILAQHEAALQQILTEHGHPGTPVTATATYTAAELMPHYRKLKAEHLEQLSAPQG
;
A
#
# COMPACT_ATOMS: atom_id res chain seq x y z
N MET A 1 -5.60 -22.72 -16.04
CA MET A 1 -4.15 -22.42 -16.17
C MET A 1 -4.05 -20.94 -16.45
N ILE A 2 -3.33 -20.17 -15.61
CA ILE A 2 -3.19 -18.72 -15.81
C ILE A 2 -2.29 -18.48 -17.03
N THR A 3 -2.78 -17.71 -18.01
CA THR A 3 -2.01 -17.36 -19.21
C THR A 3 -1.22 -16.07 -19.01
N PRO A 4 -0.15 -15.83 -19.80
CA PRO A 4 0.58 -14.55 -19.78
C PRO A 4 -0.31 -13.33 -20.07
N GLU A 5 -1.35 -13.51 -20.89
CA GLU A 5 -2.31 -12.46 -21.24
C GLU A 5 -3.16 -12.06 -20.03
N ILE A 6 -3.66 -13.03 -19.26
CA ILE A 6 -4.38 -12.76 -18.00
C ILE A 6 -3.44 -12.03 -17.03
N LEU A 7 -2.19 -12.50 -16.87
CA LEU A 7 -1.24 -11.85 -15.98
C LEU A 7 -0.98 -10.39 -16.35
N GLN A 8 -0.93 -10.08 -17.65
CA GLN A 8 -0.76 -8.71 -18.12
C GLN A 8 -2.02 -7.86 -17.86
N ALA A 9 -3.20 -8.37 -18.19
CA ALA A 9 -4.46 -7.68 -17.92
C ALA A 9 -4.66 -7.38 -16.42
N VAL A 10 -4.31 -8.33 -15.54
CA VAL A 10 -4.37 -8.13 -14.08
C VAL A 10 -3.36 -7.09 -13.59
N LYS A 11 -2.17 -7.02 -14.19
CA LYS A 11 -1.21 -5.94 -13.89
C LYS A 11 -1.70 -4.56 -14.35
N ASP A 12 -2.49 -4.53 -15.42
CA ASP A 12 -3.05 -3.30 -15.98
C ASP A 12 -4.35 -2.86 -15.27
N LEU A 13 -4.97 -3.75 -14.48
CA LEU A 13 -6.16 -3.48 -13.67
C LEU A 13 -6.00 -2.25 -12.76
N VAL A 14 -4.79 -2.03 -12.23
CA VAL A 14 -4.46 -0.90 -11.33
C VAL A 14 -3.96 0.35 -12.07
N GLN A 15 -3.90 0.31 -13.40
CA GLN A 15 -3.48 1.45 -14.25
C GLN A 15 -4.65 2.33 -14.73
N THR A 16 -5.91 1.91 -14.50
CA THR A 16 -7.13 2.66 -14.89
C THR A 16 -8.15 2.68 -13.72
N PRO A 17 -9.19 3.55 -13.76
CA PRO A 17 -9.52 4.60 -12.77
C PRO A 17 -10.00 4.06 -11.38
N PRO A 18 -10.28 4.94 -10.40
CA PRO A 18 -9.69 4.89 -9.07
C PRO A 18 -10.00 3.66 -8.19
N PRO A 19 -9.08 3.37 -7.26
CA PRO A 19 -7.96 4.25 -6.89
C PRO A 19 -6.71 4.11 -7.77
N ALA A 20 -6.34 5.23 -8.41
CA ALA A 20 -5.05 5.35 -9.08
C ALA A 20 -3.94 5.34 -8.01
N GLY A 21 -2.84 4.66 -8.30
CA GLY A 21 -1.70 4.62 -7.40
C GLY A 21 -1.49 3.30 -6.67
N VAL A 22 -2.33 2.31 -6.94
CA VAL A 22 -2.19 0.93 -6.47
C VAL A 22 -1.35 0.11 -7.45
N ARG A 23 -0.78 -1.00 -7.00
CA ARG A 23 -0.15 -2.06 -7.78
C ARG A 23 -0.64 -3.42 -7.29
N VAL A 24 -0.54 -4.41 -8.17
CA VAL A 24 -0.75 -5.82 -7.81
C VAL A 24 0.58 -6.40 -7.31
N ASP A 25 0.62 -6.85 -6.06
CA ASP A 25 1.80 -7.54 -5.50
C ASP A 25 1.76 -9.03 -5.82
N ARG A 26 0.56 -9.62 -5.77
CA ARG A 26 0.34 -11.04 -6.05
C ARG A 26 -1.02 -11.25 -6.69
N PHE A 27 -1.05 -12.18 -7.63
CA PHE A 27 -2.28 -12.72 -8.19
C PHE A 27 -2.10 -14.22 -8.40
N GLU A 28 -3.07 -14.99 -7.91
CA GLU A 28 -3.11 -16.45 -8.07
C GLU A 28 -4.54 -16.98 -8.03
N ILE A 29 -4.72 -18.21 -8.51
CA ILE A 29 -5.98 -18.94 -8.36
C ILE A 29 -5.68 -20.16 -7.49
N VAL A 30 -6.20 -20.16 -6.27
CA VAL A 30 -6.02 -21.20 -5.25
C VAL A 30 -7.39 -21.77 -4.92
N ASP A 31 -7.53 -23.09 -4.95
CA ASP A 31 -8.79 -23.79 -4.62
C ASP A 31 -10.02 -23.20 -5.33
N GLU A 32 -9.87 -22.90 -6.63
CA GLU A 32 -10.89 -22.28 -7.50
C GLU A 32 -11.29 -20.83 -7.15
N VAL A 33 -10.58 -20.18 -6.22
CA VAL A 33 -10.74 -18.76 -5.88
C VAL A 33 -9.57 -17.96 -6.42
N ALA A 34 -9.85 -16.83 -7.07
CA ALA A 34 -8.85 -15.88 -7.52
C ALA A 34 -8.50 -14.90 -6.39
N GLU A 35 -7.27 -14.96 -5.90
CA GLU A 35 -6.75 -14.09 -4.85
C GLU A 35 -5.92 -12.95 -5.44
N LEU A 36 -6.22 -11.73 -5.02
CA LEU A 36 -5.55 -10.51 -5.46
C LEU A 36 -4.97 -9.77 -4.24
N SER A 37 -3.66 -9.57 -4.21
CA SER A 37 -2.99 -8.74 -3.20
C SER A 37 -2.58 -7.41 -3.80
N LEU A 38 -2.96 -6.32 -3.12
CA LEU A 38 -2.81 -4.94 -3.56
C LEU A 38 -1.98 -4.13 -2.56
N SER A 39 -1.14 -3.24 -3.08
CA SER A 39 -0.49 -2.19 -2.30
C SER A 39 -0.34 -0.92 -3.12
N PHE A 40 0.06 0.18 -2.48
CA PHE A 40 0.42 1.40 -3.15
C PHE A 40 1.71 1.19 -3.93
N ARG A 41 1.83 1.86 -5.07
CA ARG A 41 3.14 2.10 -5.67
C ARG A 41 4.01 2.88 -4.68
N ALA A 42 5.31 2.63 -4.70
CA ALA A 42 6.23 3.21 -3.74
C ALA A 42 6.21 4.75 -3.74
N ASP A 43 6.13 5.39 -4.91
CA ASP A 43 6.04 6.84 -5.07
C ASP A 43 4.77 7.43 -4.43
N VAL A 44 3.65 6.74 -4.62
CA VAL A 44 2.36 7.13 -4.05
C VAL A 44 2.35 6.92 -2.55
N LEU A 45 2.87 5.78 -2.08
CA LEU A 45 2.98 5.49 -0.65
C LEU A 45 3.81 6.53 0.06
N GLU A 46 4.99 6.88 -0.47
CA GLU A 46 5.83 7.94 0.08
C GLU A 46 5.10 9.28 0.16
N SER A 47 4.38 9.68 -0.90
CA SER A 47 3.58 10.91 -0.89
C SER A 47 2.46 10.87 0.15
N VAL A 48 1.79 9.73 0.34
CA VAL A 48 0.74 9.56 1.34
C VAL A 48 1.31 9.68 2.75
N LEU A 49 2.41 8.98 3.04
CA LEU A 49 3.05 9.00 4.35
C LEU A 49 3.62 10.39 4.69
N ALA A 50 4.23 11.08 3.73
CA ALA A 50 4.71 12.44 3.92
C ALA A 50 3.56 13.43 4.19
N SER A 51 2.45 13.31 3.44
CA SER A 51 1.27 14.17 3.66
C SER A 51 0.63 13.92 5.02
N GLU A 52 0.59 12.66 5.45
CA GLU A 52 0.06 12.27 6.75
C GLU A 52 0.93 12.85 7.88
N LEU A 53 2.25 12.67 7.82
CA LEU A 53 3.19 13.28 8.78
C LEU A 53 3.03 14.79 8.86
N ALA A 54 2.86 15.47 7.73
CA ALA A 54 2.64 16.92 7.69
C ALA A 54 1.31 17.35 8.33
N ALA A 55 0.29 16.49 8.26
CA ALA A 55 -1.03 16.76 8.83
C ALA A 55 -1.11 16.49 10.34
N THR A 56 -0.37 15.50 10.84
CA THR A 56 -0.47 15.03 12.24
C THR A 56 0.74 15.38 13.10
N GLY A 57 1.83 15.88 12.51
CA GLY A 57 3.02 16.35 13.22
C GLY A 57 4.05 15.26 13.56
N GLY A 58 3.85 14.03 13.06
CA GLY A 58 4.77 12.91 13.25
C GLY A 58 4.83 12.35 14.68
N PRO A 59 5.54 11.23 14.88
CA PRO A 59 5.69 10.61 16.20
C PRO A 59 6.61 11.42 17.13
N ALA A 60 6.51 11.17 18.44
CA ALA A 60 7.24 11.93 19.48
C ALA A 60 8.78 11.86 19.36
N ASP A 61 9.30 10.85 18.67
CA ASP A 61 10.73 10.61 18.44
C ASP A 61 11.20 11.06 17.04
N TRP A 62 10.36 11.78 16.28
CA TRP A 62 10.62 12.14 14.89
C TRP A 62 11.82 13.08 14.72
N ASP A 63 11.95 14.08 15.59
CA ASP A 63 13.01 15.09 15.51
C ASP A 63 14.35 14.65 16.12
N ASP A 64 14.41 13.48 16.78
CA ASP A 64 15.65 12.97 17.38
C ASP A 64 16.42 12.09 16.38
N PRO A 65 17.60 12.52 15.87
CA PRO A 65 18.40 11.75 14.93
C PRO A 65 18.96 10.43 15.51
N ARG A 66 18.95 10.26 16.84
CA ARG A 66 19.47 9.08 17.53
C ARG A 66 18.36 8.13 18.00
N ALA A 67 17.10 8.54 17.89
CA ALA A 67 16.00 7.71 18.36
C ALA A 67 15.87 6.44 17.49
N PRO A 68 15.74 5.26 18.12
CA PRO A 68 15.57 4.01 17.40
C PRO A 68 14.20 3.96 16.71
N MET A 69 14.13 3.18 15.63
CA MET A 69 12.94 3.01 14.79
C MET A 69 12.61 1.53 14.60
N ASP A 70 12.89 0.72 15.63
CA ASP A 70 12.60 -0.70 15.69
C ASP A 70 11.31 -0.96 16.48
N GLU A 71 10.93 -2.24 16.56
CA GLU A 71 9.71 -2.66 17.26
C GLU A 71 9.72 -2.17 18.72
N GLY A 72 8.64 -1.47 19.09
CA GLY A 72 8.49 -0.85 20.41
C GLY A 72 8.84 0.64 20.44
N SER A 73 9.41 1.21 19.38
CA SER A 73 9.64 2.66 19.31
C SER A 73 8.33 3.45 19.06
N PRO A 74 8.27 4.74 19.43
CA PRO A 74 7.14 5.60 19.09
C PRO A 74 6.87 5.66 17.58
N THR A 75 7.92 5.73 16.74
CA THR A 75 7.74 5.67 15.27
C THR A 75 7.16 4.32 14.81
N TRP A 76 7.57 3.19 15.40
CA TRP A 76 6.99 1.89 15.05
C TRP A 76 5.49 1.81 15.41
N ALA A 77 5.12 2.28 16.60
CA ALA A 77 3.74 2.33 17.03
C ALA A 77 2.89 3.23 16.12
N TYR A 78 3.45 4.37 15.72
CA TYR A 78 2.85 5.28 14.75
C TYR A 78 2.64 4.61 13.40
N ALA A 79 3.67 3.95 12.86
CA ALA A 79 3.57 3.18 11.62
C ALA A 79 2.48 2.08 11.71
N GLY A 80 2.34 1.41 12.85
CA GLY A 80 1.25 0.46 13.09
C GLY A 80 -0.13 1.10 13.01
N GLY A 81 -0.30 2.31 13.58
CA GLY A 81 -1.53 3.08 13.47
C GLY A 81 -1.85 3.46 12.02
N ILE A 82 -0.86 3.94 11.27
CA ILE A 82 -1.04 4.27 9.86
C ILE A 82 -1.33 3.03 9.02
N ALA A 83 -0.66 1.90 9.26
CA ALA A 83 -0.96 0.63 8.59
C ALA A 83 -2.43 0.22 8.80
N ALA A 84 -2.97 0.36 10.01
CA ALA A 84 -4.38 0.10 10.29
C ALA A 84 -5.31 1.08 9.55
N LEU A 85 -4.94 2.37 9.45
CA LEU A 85 -5.71 3.36 8.67
C LEU A 85 -5.69 3.08 7.17
N LEU A 86 -4.55 2.65 6.61
CA LEU A 86 -4.46 2.26 5.21
C LEU A 86 -5.32 1.03 4.95
N HIS A 87 -5.27 0.02 5.84
CA HIS A 87 -6.03 -1.21 5.71
C HIS A 87 -7.55 -0.98 5.86
N HIS A 88 -7.99 -0.28 6.91
CA HIS A 88 -9.43 -0.12 7.20
C HIS A 88 -10.06 1.14 6.60
N GLY A 89 -9.27 2.19 6.38
CA GLY A 89 -9.73 3.46 5.84
C GLY A 89 -9.66 3.50 4.31
N TYR A 90 -8.46 3.34 3.75
CA TYR A 90 -8.25 3.44 2.31
C TYR A 90 -8.67 2.16 1.56
N PHE A 91 -8.06 1.02 1.89
CA PHE A 91 -8.41 -0.29 1.35
C PHE A 91 -9.64 -0.88 2.04
N ASN A 92 -10.66 -0.03 2.23
CA ASN A 92 -11.93 -0.46 2.76
C ASN A 92 -12.65 -1.41 1.78
N GLN A 93 -13.73 -2.03 2.27
CA GLN A 93 -14.50 -3.01 1.50
C GLN A 93 -15.00 -2.48 0.15
N THR A 94 -15.34 -1.19 0.04
CA THR A 94 -15.78 -0.60 -1.23
C THR A 94 -14.67 -0.59 -2.26
N ILE A 95 -13.46 -0.18 -1.88
CA ILE A 95 -12.30 -0.17 -2.77
C ILE A 95 -11.88 -1.58 -3.16
N LEU A 96 -11.85 -2.52 -2.21
CA LEU A 96 -11.51 -3.91 -2.51
C LEU A 96 -12.53 -4.53 -3.47
N ALA A 97 -13.83 -4.33 -3.22
CA ALA A 97 -14.90 -4.85 -4.09
C ALA A 97 -14.83 -4.30 -5.54
N GLN A 98 -14.37 -3.06 -5.73
CA GLN A 98 -14.14 -2.52 -7.07
C GLN A 98 -13.05 -3.28 -7.83
N HIS A 99 -11.94 -3.61 -7.17
CA HIS A 99 -10.87 -4.40 -7.78
C HIS A 99 -11.29 -5.85 -8.01
N GLU A 100 -12.07 -6.43 -7.09
CA GLU A 100 -12.65 -7.77 -7.26
C GLU A 100 -13.55 -7.84 -8.50
N ALA A 101 -14.44 -6.86 -8.66
CA ALA A 101 -15.32 -6.78 -9.82
C ALA A 101 -14.55 -6.63 -11.14
N ALA A 102 -13.52 -5.78 -11.16
CA ALA A 102 -12.66 -5.60 -12.33
C ALA A 102 -11.90 -6.88 -12.68
N LEU A 103 -11.34 -7.58 -11.68
CA LEU A 103 -10.66 -8.85 -11.89
C LEU A 103 -11.63 -9.93 -12.37
N GLN A 104 -12.86 -9.95 -11.86
CA GLN A 104 -13.87 -10.89 -12.32
C GLN A 104 -14.27 -10.67 -13.79
N GLN A 105 -14.28 -9.43 -14.27
CA GLN A 105 -14.48 -9.12 -15.68
C GLN A 105 -13.34 -9.69 -16.53
N ILE A 106 -12.08 -9.43 -16.16
CA ILE A 106 -10.90 -9.99 -16.84
C ILE A 106 -10.99 -11.53 -16.88
N LEU A 107 -11.25 -12.18 -15.74
CA LEU A 107 -11.37 -13.64 -15.70
C LEU A 107 -12.48 -14.15 -16.64
N THR A 108 -13.63 -13.48 -16.68
CA THR A 108 -14.74 -13.84 -17.56
C THR A 108 -14.35 -13.71 -19.04
N GLU A 109 -13.70 -12.61 -19.43
CA GLU A 109 -13.23 -12.36 -20.80
C GLU A 109 -12.20 -13.40 -21.25
N HIS A 110 -11.41 -13.92 -20.30
CA HIS A 110 -10.39 -14.93 -20.55
C HIS A 110 -10.85 -16.37 -20.28
N GLY A 111 -12.16 -16.63 -20.25
CA GLY A 111 -12.71 -17.99 -20.22
C GLY A 111 -12.80 -18.65 -18.83
N HIS A 112 -12.75 -17.85 -17.77
CA HIS A 112 -12.92 -18.27 -16.37
C HIS A 112 -14.19 -17.70 -15.71
N PRO A 113 -15.39 -17.83 -16.34
CA PRO A 113 -16.62 -17.28 -15.79
C PRO A 113 -16.99 -17.94 -14.46
N GLY A 114 -17.49 -17.15 -13.51
CA GLY A 114 -17.96 -17.65 -12.21
C GLY A 114 -16.88 -17.96 -11.18
N THR A 115 -15.59 -17.73 -11.50
CA THR A 115 -14.48 -17.83 -10.54
C THR A 115 -14.66 -16.75 -9.46
N PRO A 116 -14.85 -17.11 -8.17
CA PRO A 116 -14.91 -16.14 -7.08
C PRO A 116 -13.60 -15.37 -6.97
N VAL A 117 -13.69 -14.09 -6.58
CA VAL A 117 -12.53 -13.21 -6.44
C VAL A 117 -12.48 -12.67 -5.02
N THR A 118 -11.28 -12.57 -4.45
CA THR A 118 -11.04 -11.90 -3.17
C THR A 118 -9.83 -10.99 -3.29
N ALA A 119 -10.00 -9.71 -2.95
CA ALA A 119 -8.93 -8.73 -2.92
C ALA A 119 -8.56 -8.40 -1.48
N THR A 120 -7.26 -8.30 -1.23
CA THR A 120 -6.70 -7.92 0.07
C THR A 120 -5.62 -6.87 -0.13
N ALA A 121 -5.44 -6.02 0.88
CA ALA A 121 -4.30 -5.14 0.97
C ALA A 121 -3.74 -5.24 2.39
N THR A 122 -2.52 -5.72 2.54
CA THR A 122 -1.89 -5.86 3.84
C THR A 122 -0.82 -4.80 3.99
N TYR A 123 -0.94 -4.01 5.06
CA TYR A 123 0.14 -3.17 5.55
C TYR A 123 0.44 -3.54 6.98
N THR A 124 1.73 -3.58 7.28
CA THR A 124 2.28 -3.75 8.60
C THR A 124 3.21 -2.59 8.91
N ALA A 125 3.45 -2.33 10.20
CA ALA A 125 4.46 -1.36 10.59
C ALA A 125 5.81 -1.66 9.92
N ALA A 126 6.20 -2.95 9.87
CA ALA A 126 7.44 -3.42 9.26
C ALA A 126 7.59 -3.00 7.79
N GLU A 127 6.51 -3.07 7.01
CA GLU A 127 6.50 -2.66 5.60
C GLU A 127 6.60 -1.14 5.42
N LEU A 128 6.06 -0.37 6.37
CA LEU A 128 6.13 1.10 6.32
C LEU A 128 7.46 1.66 6.83
N MET A 129 8.17 0.94 7.70
CA MET A 129 9.39 1.43 8.34
C MET A 129 10.49 1.91 7.37
N PRO A 130 10.78 1.23 6.24
CA PRO A 130 11.76 1.73 5.27
C PRO A 130 11.42 3.14 4.75
N HIS A 131 10.14 3.41 4.50
CA HIS A 131 9.67 4.70 4.04
C HIS A 131 9.79 5.77 5.13
N TYR A 132 9.39 5.45 6.36
CA TYR A 132 9.57 6.37 7.49
C TYR A 132 11.04 6.68 7.77
N ARG A 133 11.97 5.72 7.61
CA ARG A 133 13.41 5.98 7.77
C ARG A 133 13.92 7.00 6.76
N LYS A 134 13.50 6.85 5.49
CA LYS A 134 13.82 7.80 4.42
C LYS A 134 13.26 9.19 4.74
N LEU A 135 11.97 9.27 5.06
CA LEU A 135 11.30 10.54 5.38
C LEU A 135 11.91 11.23 6.60
N LYS A 136 12.30 10.47 7.63
CA LYS A 136 12.98 11.03 8.81
C LYS A 136 14.36 11.59 8.46
N ALA A 137 15.13 10.89 7.62
CA ALA A 137 16.43 11.37 7.16
C ALA A 137 16.28 12.70 6.38
N GLU A 138 15.34 12.76 5.44
CA GLU A 138 15.04 13.97 4.66
C GLU A 138 14.60 15.14 5.54
N HIS A 139 13.77 14.89 6.55
CA HIS A 139 13.33 15.90 7.52
C HIS A 139 14.49 16.46 8.34
N LEU A 140 15.35 15.59 8.88
CA LEU A 140 16.51 15.99 9.68
C LEU A 140 17.57 16.75 8.85
N GLU A 141 17.75 16.39 7.59
CA GLU A 141 18.59 17.14 6.65
C GLU A 141 18.06 18.57 6.42
N GLN A 142 16.73 18.73 6.25
CA GLN A 142 16.11 20.04 6.09
C GLN A 142 16.23 20.91 7.34
N LEU A 143 16.12 20.33 8.54
CA LEU A 143 16.34 21.05 9.80
C LEU A 143 17.80 21.49 9.98
N SER A 144 18.74 20.75 9.38
CA SER A 144 20.18 21.03 9.48
C SER A 144 20.69 21.99 8.39
N ALA A 145 19.88 22.28 7.38
CA ALA A 145 20.24 23.21 6.32
C ALA A 145 20.27 24.65 6.88
N PRO A 146 21.34 25.43 6.65
CA PRO A 146 21.39 26.81 7.09
C PRO A 146 20.26 27.58 6.40
N GLN A 147 19.36 28.19 7.19
CA GLN A 147 18.40 29.14 6.66
C GLN A 147 19.20 30.37 6.21
N GLY A 148 19.39 30.48 4.89
CA GLY A 148 20.04 31.62 4.24
C GLY A 148 19.22 32.89 4.33
#